data_AF-A0A931N1U2-F1
#
_entry.id   AF-A0A931N1U2-F1
#
_cell.length_a   1.000
_cell.length_b   1.000
_cell.length_c   1.000
_cell.angle_alpha   90.00
_cell.angle_beta   90.00
_cell.angle_gamma   90.00
#
_symmetry.space_group_name_H-M   'P 1'
#
loop_
_entity.id
_entity.type
_entity.pdbx_description
1 polymer ?
#
loop_
_entity_poly.entity_id
_entity_poly.type
_entity_poly.pdbx_seq_one_letter_code
_entity_poly.pdbx_strand_id
1 'polypeptide(L)'
;MRWFAVGFRHPLSIAIGLLTAVTLLAGAGGVAAVPPPPPNPSDGAIADAGARVEANVGTVGALINQVADVEQRLRELDDAVALRREEVNKALVDLQDARDAADAATEVVAETGRELDAAGGRVAAARKEFDEFATGAYTRPTSGSMVTYLATNSPGGAIDRAEILSLVTKNQQRAMDGLRRAQIEQGNRNSDARQAKSAADAAAARAEQMKGAAENAMAAATAALNDQTVRREDLLRERAAAQQQLDAARAHVEGLQNQRDAFLAWDDRRRAEEAALLAAARAAAARAAADQAARERAAQLGEGRRPHTDVQNSTPSRRGTPRPTRPSVTGTAAVETVVDRAMSQLGVVYAWGGGNADGPTLGIRDGGVADSHGDFGKVGFDCSGLMIYAFAGIGVALPHYSGYQYNAGTRVPVDERERGDMLFWGPNGSQHVALYLGDGTMVEAPQSGDVVKVSPVRESGIMPFAVRLAD
;
A
#
# COMPACT_ATOMS: atom_id res chain seq x y z
N MET A 1 -18.51 56.87 11.54
CA MET A 1 -17.67 58.07 11.79
C MET A 1 -16.44 58.00 10.88
N ARG A 2 -15.99 59.18 10.42
CA ARG A 2 -14.59 59.65 10.17
C ARG A 2 -13.59 58.73 9.44
N TRP A 3 -13.02 59.05 8.26
CA TRP A 3 -12.35 60.27 7.71
C TRP A 3 -10.94 60.60 8.22
N PHE A 4 -10.15 61.22 7.32
CA PHE A 4 -8.70 61.57 7.34
C PHE A 4 -7.78 60.45 6.79
N ALA A 5 -6.93 60.60 5.74
CA ALA A 5 -6.26 61.75 5.08
C ALA A 5 -5.24 62.46 6.00
N VAL A 6 -3.97 62.71 5.66
CA VAL A 6 -3.33 63.40 4.52
C VAL A 6 -1.91 62.77 4.34
N GLY A 7 -1.32 62.58 3.16
CA GLY A 7 -0.58 63.57 2.32
C GLY A 7 0.77 64.01 2.95
N PHE A 8 1.86 64.34 2.24
CA PHE A 8 2.20 64.47 0.80
C PHE A 8 3.73 64.14 0.65
N ARG A 9 4.51 64.37 -0.42
CA ARG A 9 4.50 65.26 -1.61
C ARG A 9 5.39 64.72 -2.76
N HIS A 10 5.41 65.45 -3.88
CA HIS A 10 6.49 65.50 -4.90
C HIS A 10 7.49 66.68 -4.65
N PRO A 11 8.57 66.82 -5.46
CA PRO A 11 8.48 67.38 -6.83
C PRO A 11 8.86 66.36 -7.93
N LEU A 12 8.37 66.37 -9.19
CA LEU A 12 7.68 67.35 -10.05
C LEU A 12 8.62 68.18 -10.97
N SER A 13 8.78 67.71 -12.22
CA SER A 13 8.98 68.46 -13.48
C SER A 13 8.75 67.46 -14.64
N ILE A 14 7.78 67.62 -15.57
CA ILE A 14 7.65 68.62 -16.66
C ILE A 14 8.62 68.26 -17.81
N ALA A 15 8.22 68.05 -19.09
CA ALA A 15 6.98 68.43 -19.80
C ALA A 15 6.55 67.48 -20.97
N ILE A 16 5.28 67.61 -21.43
CA ILE A 16 4.74 67.74 -22.82
C ILE A 16 5.39 66.91 -23.97
N GLY A 17 4.69 66.25 -24.91
CA GLY A 17 3.26 66.11 -25.28
C GLY A 17 3.12 65.12 -26.46
N LEU A 18 1.96 64.47 -26.73
CA LEU A 18 0.85 64.90 -27.62
C LEU A 18 1.32 65.36 -29.03
N LEU A 19 0.72 64.97 -30.17
CA LEU A 19 -0.54 64.24 -30.46
C LEU A 19 -0.53 63.65 -31.92
N THR A 20 -1.49 62.74 -32.21
CA THR A 20 -2.05 62.28 -33.51
C THR A 20 -1.34 62.49 -34.86
N ALA A 21 -1.36 61.39 -35.64
CA ALA A 21 -1.43 61.21 -37.10
C ALA A 21 -1.82 62.40 -38.03
N VAL A 22 -1.33 62.37 -39.29
CA VAL A 22 -2.11 62.77 -40.50
C VAL A 22 -1.45 62.32 -41.84
N THR A 23 -2.30 62.10 -42.86
CA THR A 23 -2.05 61.94 -44.33
C THR A 23 -1.04 60.91 -44.90
N LEU A 24 -1.59 60.05 -45.76
CA LEU A 24 -1.00 59.74 -47.08
C LEU A 24 -0.84 61.02 -47.92
N LEU A 25 0.36 61.30 -48.43
CA LEU A 25 0.59 62.25 -49.53
C LEU A 25 1.86 61.83 -50.27
N ALA A 26 1.85 61.87 -51.60
CA ALA A 26 2.93 61.34 -52.43
C ALA A 26 3.87 62.44 -52.95
N GLY A 27 5.18 62.24 -52.84
CA GLY A 27 6.18 63.09 -53.50
C GLY A 27 7.59 63.00 -52.90
N ALA A 28 8.60 63.03 -53.78
CA ALA A 28 10.00 63.39 -53.50
C ALA A 28 10.77 62.63 -52.38
N GLY A 29 11.10 61.37 -52.66
CA GLY A 29 12.46 60.81 -52.44
C GLY A 29 13.27 61.22 -51.20
N GLY A 30 12.83 60.84 -50.01
CA GLY A 30 13.71 60.72 -48.84
C GLY A 30 14.33 59.32 -48.76
N VAL A 31 15.66 59.20 -48.80
CA VAL A 31 16.35 57.94 -48.47
C VAL A 31 16.30 57.71 -46.95
N ALA A 32 15.29 56.97 -46.50
CA ALA A 32 15.26 56.47 -45.14
C ALA A 32 16.43 55.50 -44.94
N ALA A 33 17.36 55.85 -44.05
CA ALA A 33 18.47 54.96 -43.72
C ALA A 33 17.92 53.68 -43.07
N VAL A 34 18.29 52.52 -43.63
CA VAL A 34 17.90 51.21 -43.09
C VAL A 34 18.30 51.15 -41.61
N PRO A 35 17.39 50.76 -40.68
CA PRO A 35 17.72 50.68 -39.27
C PRO A 35 18.89 49.70 -39.04
N PRO A 36 19.74 49.95 -38.02
CA PRO A 36 20.94 49.15 -37.79
C PRO A 36 20.61 47.66 -37.68
N PRO A 37 21.46 46.77 -38.21
CA PRO A 37 21.15 45.35 -38.31
C PRO A 37 20.92 44.75 -36.92
N PRO A 38 19.88 43.91 -36.75
CA PRO A 38 19.71 43.17 -35.51
C PRO A 38 20.87 42.18 -35.32
N PRO A 39 21.21 41.79 -34.06
CA PRO A 39 22.25 40.80 -33.81
C PRO A 39 21.93 39.46 -34.48
N ASN A 40 22.82 38.97 -35.34
CA ASN A 40 22.68 37.66 -35.97
C ASN A 40 23.50 36.60 -35.20
N PRO A 41 22.88 35.59 -34.56
CA PRO A 41 23.63 34.47 -34.01
C PRO A 41 24.24 33.63 -35.14
N SER A 42 25.52 33.28 -34.99
CA SER A 42 26.24 32.45 -35.96
C SER A 42 25.71 31.01 -35.98
N ASP A 43 26.03 30.26 -37.05
CA ASP A 43 25.69 28.83 -37.12
C ASP A 43 26.28 28.06 -35.94
N GLY A 44 27.53 28.40 -35.56
CA GLY A 44 28.18 27.88 -34.36
C GLY A 44 27.42 28.22 -33.07
N ALA A 45 26.93 29.45 -32.90
CA ALA A 45 26.18 29.81 -31.68
C ALA A 45 24.84 29.06 -31.55
N ILE A 46 24.16 28.79 -32.67
CA ILE A 46 22.94 27.95 -32.68
C ILE A 46 23.29 26.48 -32.48
N ALA A 47 24.38 25.99 -33.09
CA ALA A 47 24.86 24.62 -32.89
C ALA A 47 25.32 24.36 -31.45
N ASP A 48 26.03 25.31 -30.82
CA ASP A 48 26.45 25.25 -29.41
C ASP A 48 25.24 25.28 -28.46
N ALA A 49 24.22 26.09 -28.76
CA ALA A 49 22.97 26.11 -27.99
C ALA A 49 22.15 24.82 -28.20
N GLY A 50 22.13 24.29 -29.42
CA GLY A 50 21.57 22.98 -29.76
C GLY A 50 22.27 21.85 -29.01
N ALA A 51 23.60 21.82 -29.00
CA ALA A 51 24.42 20.86 -28.27
C ALA A 51 24.25 20.99 -26.75
N ARG A 52 23.97 22.18 -26.21
CA ARG A 52 23.55 22.36 -24.81
C ARG A 52 22.15 21.80 -24.54
N VAL A 53 21.21 21.92 -25.49
CA VAL A 53 19.90 21.26 -25.39
C VAL A 53 20.04 19.74 -25.52
N GLU A 54 20.89 19.21 -26.42
CA GLU A 54 21.16 17.77 -26.51
C GLU A 54 21.86 17.25 -25.25
N ALA A 55 22.84 17.98 -24.71
CA ALA A 55 23.46 17.64 -23.43
C ALA A 55 22.45 17.66 -22.28
N ASN A 56 21.56 18.67 -22.22
CA ASN A 56 20.49 18.72 -21.21
C ASN A 56 19.38 17.70 -21.45
N VAL A 57 19.14 17.26 -22.69
CA VAL A 57 18.28 16.11 -23.01
C VAL A 57 18.97 14.80 -22.61
N GLY A 58 20.30 14.72 -22.69
CA GLY A 58 21.11 13.66 -22.08
C GLY A 58 21.00 13.66 -20.55
N THR A 59 21.11 14.83 -19.91
CA THR A 59 20.87 15.01 -18.47
C THR A 59 19.45 14.61 -18.09
N VAL A 60 18.44 14.96 -18.89
CA VAL A 60 17.04 14.55 -18.68
C VAL A 60 16.83 13.07 -18.98
N GLY A 61 17.56 12.46 -19.92
CA GLY A 61 17.57 11.01 -20.12
C GLY A 61 18.18 10.27 -18.94
N ALA A 62 19.29 10.78 -18.39
CA ALA A 62 19.88 10.31 -17.15
C ALA A 62 18.91 10.50 -15.97
N LEU A 63 18.19 11.62 -15.90
CA LEU A 63 17.18 11.88 -14.88
C LEU A 63 15.86 11.13 -15.09
N ILE A 64 15.53 10.68 -16.30
CA ILE A 64 14.44 9.73 -16.55
C ILE A 64 14.85 8.34 -16.06
N ASN A 65 16.10 7.93 -16.29
CA ASN A 65 16.65 6.70 -15.72
C ASN A 65 16.75 6.79 -14.18
N GLN A 66 17.14 7.94 -13.64
CA GLN A 66 17.15 8.22 -12.20
C GLN A 66 15.73 8.25 -11.65
N VAL A 67 14.74 8.81 -12.36
CA VAL A 67 13.32 8.74 -11.98
C VAL A 67 12.78 7.30 -12.05
N ALA A 68 13.22 6.47 -12.99
CA ALA A 68 12.84 5.06 -13.07
C ALA A 68 13.47 4.22 -11.94
N ASP A 69 14.74 4.48 -11.60
CA ASP A 69 15.45 3.95 -10.42
C ASP A 69 14.80 4.44 -9.12
N VAL A 70 14.36 5.70 -9.05
CA VAL A 70 13.54 6.25 -7.96
C VAL A 70 12.18 5.57 -7.87
N GLU A 71 11.48 5.35 -8.99
CA GLU A 71 10.21 4.63 -9.01
C GLU A 71 10.39 3.16 -8.63
N GLN A 72 11.53 2.54 -8.95
CA GLN A 72 11.91 1.22 -8.46
C GLN A 72 12.16 1.25 -6.95
N ARG A 73 13.01 2.15 -6.44
CA ARG A 73 13.29 2.31 -5.00
C ARG A 73 12.04 2.70 -4.20
N LEU A 74 11.10 3.45 -4.78
CA LEU A 74 9.83 3.77 -4.15
C LEU A 74 8.95 2.51 -4.02
N ARG A 75 8.90 1.66 -5.05
CA ARG A 75 8.26 0.34 -4.96
C ARG A 75 8.97 -0.56 -3.93
N GLU A 76 10.30 -0.61 -3.93
CA GLU A 76 11.08 -1.36 -2.93
C GLU A 76 10.82 -0.84 -1.49
N LEU A 77 10.55 0.46 -1.31
CA LEU A 77 10.14 1.01 -0.02
C LEU A 77 8.66 0.78 0.32
N ASP A 78 7.75 0.81 -0.66
CA ASP A 78 6.34 0.42 -0.47
C ASP A 78 6.25 -1.06 -0.07
N ASP A 79 7.01 -1.93 -0.72
CA ASP A 79 7.22 -3.36 -0.39
C ASP A 79 7.82 -3.52 1.02
N ALA A 80 8.83 -2.72 1.38
CA ALA A 80 9.41 -2.74 2.72
C ALA A 80 8.41 -2.29 3.79
N VAL A 81 7.57 -1.29 3.51
CA VAL A 81 6.50 -0.85 4.42
C VAL A 81 5.39 -1.91 4.53
N ALA A 82 5.03 -2.59 3.43
CA ALA A 82 4.11 -3.72 3.46
C ALA A 82 4.64 -4.85 4.38
N LEU A 83 5.93 -5.18 4.25
CA LEU A 83 6.60 -6.14 5.15
C LEU A 83 6.54 -5.70 6.61
N ARG A 84 6.81 -4.41 6.93
CA ARG A 84 6.71 -3.90 8.30
C ARG A 84 5.28 -3.91 8.86
N ARG A 85 4.25 -3.69 8.04
CA ARG A 85 2.85 -3.82 8.49
C ARG A 85 2.48 -5.28 8.78
N GLU A 86 2.98 -6.23 7.98
CA GLU A 86 2.74 -7.65 8.25
C GLU A 86 3.54 -8.16 9.47
N GLU A 87 4.74 -7.61 9.75
CA GLU A 87 5.44 -7.84 11.03
C GLU A 87 4.60 -7.36 12.23
N VAL A 88 3.91 -6.21 12.10
CA VAL A 88 2.97 -5.69 13.11
C VAL A 88 1.75 -6.62 13.25
N ASN A 89 1.11 -7.03 12.15
CA ASN A 89 -0.01 -7.98 12.17
C ASN A 89 0.37 -9.26 12.92
N LYS A 90 1.53 -9.84 12.57
CA LYS A 90 2.05 -11.04 13.23
C LYS A 90 2.22 -10.82 14.73
N ALA A 91 2.86 -9.73 15.13
CA ALA A 91 3.12 -9.46 16.55
C ALA A 91 1.83 -9.18 17.34
N LEU A 92 0.79 -8.61 16.72
CA LEU A 92 -0.53 -8.43 17.32
C LEU A 92 -1.30 -9.76 17.47
N VAL A 93 -1.21 -10.67 16.49
CA VAL A 93 -1.77 -12.03 16.58
C VAL A 93 -1.03 -12.86 17.64
N ASP A 94 0.31 -12.89 17.60
CA ASP A 94 1.14 -13.58 18.60
C ASP A 94 0.84 -13.09 20.04
N LEU A 95 0.52 -11.79 20.19
CA LEU A 95 0.08 -11.19 21.45
C LEU A 95 -1.32 -11.63 21.87
N GLN A 96 -2.27 -11.70 20.94
CA GLN A 96 -3.64 -12.14 21.25
C GLN A 96 -3.64 -13.62 21.68
N ASP A 97 -3.00 -14.49 20.90
CA ASP A 97 -2.81 -15.92 21.25
C ASP A 97 -2.16 -16.09 22.64
N ALA A 98 -1.17 -15.26 22.97
CA ALA A 98 -0.49 -15.30 24.26
C ALA A 98 -1.34 -14.78 25.43
N ARG A 99 -2.27 -13.85 25.20
CA ARG A 99 -3.26 -13.40 26.20
C ARG A 99 -4.30 -14.46 26.45
N ASP A 100 -4.90 -15.01 25.41
CA ASP A 100 -5.95 -16.03 25.52
C ASP A 100 -5.40 -17.30 26.22
N ALA A 101 -4.13 -17.64 25.98
CA ALA A 101 -3.42 -18.69 26.72
C ALA A 101 -3.15 -18.34 28.20
N ALA A 102 -2.95 -17.07 28.56
CA ALA A 102 -2.73 -16.63 29.94
C ALA A 102 -4.04 -16.56 30.74
N ASP A 103 -5.14 -16.14 30.11
CA ASP A 103 -6.48 -16.16 30.71
C ASP A 103 -6.94 -17.61 30.93
N ALA A 104 -6.81 -18.49 29.94
CA ALA A 104 -7.11 -19.92 30.09
C ALA A 104 -6.27 -20.58 31.20
N ALA A 105 -4.98 -20.25 31.31
CA ALA A 105 -4.14 -20.74 32.42
C ALA A 105 -4.59 -20.20 33.80
N THR A 106 -5.13 -18.98 33.84
CA THR A 106 -5.71 -18.39 35.05
C THR A 106 -6.99 -19.11 35.49
N GLU A 107 -7.83 -19.56 34.54
CA GLU A 107 -8.99 -20.40 34.85
C GLU A 107 -8.60 -21.75 35.50
N VAL A 108 -7.54 -22.40 34.99
CA VAL A 108 -7.01 -23.66 35.57
C VAL A 108 -6.46 -23.45 36.98
N VAL A 109 -5.86 -22.29 37.28
CA VAL A 109 -5.46 -21.91 38.66
C VAL A 109 -6.69 -21.75 39.56
N ALA A 110 -7.76 -21.12 39.05
CA ALA A 110 -9.01 -20.97 39.80
C ALA A 110 -9.73 -22.31 40.04
N GLU A 111 -9.63 -23.26 39.12
CA GLU A 111 -10.16 -24.62 39.29
C GLU A 111 -9.35 -25.44 40.30
N THR A 112 -8.04 -25.59 40.08
CA THR A 112 -7.16 -26.37 40.99
C THR A 112 -7.14 -25.80 42.41
N GLY A 113 -7.31 -24.48 42.58
CA GLY A 113 -7.54 -23.86 43.89
C GLY A 113 -8.80 -24.37 44.59
N ARG A 114 -9.96 -24.39 43.90
CA ARG A 114 -11.22 -24.92 44.44
C ARG A 114 -11.12 -26.40 44.81
N GLU A 115 -10.38 -27.19 44.02
CA GLU A 115 -10.14 -28.61 44.32
C GLU A 115 -9.24 -28.82 45.55
N LEU A 116 -8.21 -27.98 45.72
CA LEU A 116 -7.34 -27.99 46.89
C LEU A 116 -8.09 -27.61 48.17
N ASP A 117 -8.95 -26.57 48.11
CA ASP A 117 -9.83 -26.20 49.23
C ASP A 117 -10.80 -27.33 49.59
N ALA A 118 -11.41 -27.96 48.58
CA ALA A 118 -12.27 -29.13 48.79
C ALA A 118 -11.51 -30.33 49.40
N ALA A 119 -10.25 -30.56 49.00
CA ALA A 119 -9.39 -31.57 49.61
C ALA A 119 -9.03 -31.22 51.07
N GLY A 120 -8.76 -29.94 51.37
CA GLY A 120 -8.57 -29.46 52.74
C GLY A 120 -9.80 -29.65 53.62
N GLY A 121 -11.00 -29.38 53.08
CA GLY A 121 -12.28 -29.67 53.74
C GLY A 121 -12.46 -31.17 54.05
N ARG A 122 -12.09 -32.06 53.11
CA ARG A 122 -12.08 -33.52 53.35
C ARG A 122 -11.10 -33.93 54.45
N VAL A 123 -9.91 -33.32 54.53
CA VAL A 123 -8.94 -33.57 55.61
C VAL A 123 -9.47 -33.10 56.97
N ALA A 124 -10.11 -31.93 57.03
CA ALA A 124 -10.72 -31.42 58.26
C ALA A 124 -11.84 -32.34 58.77
N ALA A 125 -12.71 -32.82 57.86
CA ALA A 125 -13.78 -33.77 58.19
C ALA A 125 -13.22 -35.13 58.67
N ALA A 126 -12.30 -35.74 57.92
CA ALA A 126 -11.69 -37.02 58.29
C ALA A 126 -10.89 -36.94 59.60
N ARG A 127 -10.28 -35.79 59.89
CA ARG A 127 -9.65 -35.54 61.20
C ARG A 127 -10.68 -35.48 62.32
N LYS A 128 -11.83 -34.81 62.12
CA LYS A 128 -12.92 -34.78 63.12
C LYS A 128 -13.44 -36.18 63.43
N GLU A 129 -13.65 -37.02 62.41
CA GLU A 129 -14.03 -38.44 62.60
C GLU A 129 -12.98 -39.22 63.39
N PHE A 130 -11.69 -39.00 63.12
CA PHE A 130 -10.59 -39.62 63.85
C PHE A 130 -10.51 -39.14 65.32
N ASP A 131 -10.59 -37.83 65.55
CA ASP A 131 -10.54 -37.22 66.88
C ASP A 131 -11.76 -37.64 67.73
N GLU A 132 -12.95 -37.81 67.12
CA GLU A 132 -14.15 -38.38 67.76
C GLU A 132 -13.98 -39.87 68.09
N PHE A 133 -13.44 -40.68 67.17
CA PHE A 133 -13.14 -42.10 67.42
C PHE A 133 -12.13 -42.26 68.58
N ALA A 134 -11.03 -41.52 68.55
CA ALA A 134 -9.99 -41.57 69.57
C ALA A 134 -10.52 -41.12 70.94
N THR A 135 -11.29 -40.03 70.98
CA THR A 135 -11.97 -39.56 72.19
C THR A 135 -12.97 -40.58 72.71
N GLY A 136 -13.74 -41.23 71.83
CA GLY A 136 -14.66 -42.31 72.19
C GLY A 136 -13.94 -43.49 72.85
N ALA A 137 -12.87 -43.98 72.21
CA ALA A 137 -12.07 -45.09 72.73
C ALA A 137 -11.35 -44.79 74.05
N TYR A 138 -10.97 -43.53 74.30
CA TYR A 138 -10.25 -43.12 75.51
C TYR A 138 -11.16 -42.69 76.68
N THR A 139 -12.31 -42.06 76.40
CA THR A 139 -13.26 -41.59 77.44
C THR A 139 -14.34 -42.61 77.77
N ARG A 140 -14.69 -43.47 76.80
CA ARG A 140 -15.46 -44.70 76.99
C ARG A 140 -14.62 -45.89 76.53
N PRO A 141 -13.47 -46.16 77.19
CA PRO A 141 -12.83 -47.45 77.02
C PRO A 141 -13.87 -48.50 77.43
N THR A 142 -13.91 -49.66 76.78
CA THR A 142 -14.86 -50.72 77.13
C THR A 142 -14.51 -51.26 78.52
N SER A 143 -15.05 -50.63 79.56
CA SER A 143 -14.71 -50.83 80.97
C SER A 143 -15.48 -51.98 81.63
N GLY A 144 -16.15 -52.80 80.82
CA GLY A 144 -16.11 -54.25 81.05
C GLY A 144 -14.73 -54.74 80.63
N SER A 145 -13.85 -54.98 81.61
CA SER A 145 -12.49 -55.52 81.43
C SER A 145 -12.47 -56.71 80.46
N MET A 146 -11.30 -57.04 79.88
CA MET A 146 -11.13 -58.31 79.15
C MET A 146 -11.60 -59.52 79.99
N VAL A 147 -11.47 -59.45 81.32
CA VAL A 147 -12.05 -60.42 82.27
C VAL A 147 -13.58 -60.47 82.22
N THR A 148 -14.27 -59.33 82.10
CA THR A 148 -15.73 -59.24 81.94
C THR A 148 -16.20 -59.74 80.57
N TYR A 149 -15.39 -59.51 79.52
CA TYR A 149 -15.64 -60.04 78.17
C TYR A 149 -15.47 -61.57 78.08
N LEU A 150 -14.67 -62.18 78.95
CA LEU A 150 -14.47 -63.63 79.06
C LEU A 150 -15.54 -64.34 79.91
N ALA A 151 -16.40 -63.62 80.63
CA ALA A 151 -17.20 -64.16 81.73
C ALA A 151 -18.66 -64.55 81.40
N THR A 152 -19.00 -64.88 80.14
CA THR A 152 -20.38 -65.24 79.76
C THR A 152 -20.49 -66.61 79.09
N ASN A 153 -21.28 -67.48 79.70
CA ASN A 153 -21.39 -68.90 79.33
C ASN A 153 -22.53 -69.21 78.33
N SER A 154 -22.91 -68.26 77.46
CA SER A 154 -23.98 -68.45 76.46
C SER A 154 -23.45 -68.31 75.01
N PRO A 155 -23.80 -69.21 74.07
CA PRO A 155 -23.28 -69.14 72.70
C PRO A 155 -23.64 -67.86 71.94
N GLY A 156 -24.87 -67.34 72.10
CA GLY A 156 -25.30 -66.12 71.42
C GLY A 156 -24.46 -64.89 71.78
N GLY A 157 -24.21 -64.67 73.08
CA GLY A 157 -23.43 -63.53 73.57
C GLY A 157 -21.95 -63.55 73.15
N ALA A 158 -21.44 -64.67 72.61
CA ALA A 158 -20.13 -64.73 71.99
C ALA A 158 -20.14 -64.23 70.53
N ILE A 159 -21.23 -64.49 69.80
CA ILE A 159 -21.41 -64.04 68.40
C ILE A 159 -21.60 -62.53 68.36
N ASP A 160 -22.52 -61.99 69.17
CA ASP A 160 -22.79 -60.54 69.27
C ASP A 160 -21.50 -59.75 69.58
N ARG A 161 -20.64 -60.31 70.44
CA ARG A 161 -19.33 -59.72 70.79
C ARG A 161 -18.31 -59.80 69.67
N ALA A 162 -18.25 -60.91 68.93
CA ALA A 162 -17.37 -61.02 67.77
C ALA A 162 -17.77 -59.99 66.68
N GLU A 163 -19.07 -59.77 66.49
CA GLU A 163 -19.58 -58.77 65.56
C GLU A 163 -19.24 -57.34 66.00
N ILE A 164 -19.49 -56.99 67.27
CA ILE A 164 -19.11 -55.69 67.88
C ILE A 164 -17.60 -55.46 67.77
N LEU A 165 -16.76 -56.46 68.07
CA LEU A 165 -15.31 -56.32 67.97
C LEU A 165 -14.88 -56.07 66.51
N SER A 166 -15.48 -56.80 65.55
CA SER A 166 -15.22 -56.56 64.12
C SER A 166 -15.66 -55.15 63.69
N LEU A 167 -16.78 -54.64 64.21
CA LEU A 167 -17.29 -53.31 63.92
C LEU A 167 -16.34 -52.23 64.46
N VAL A 168 -15.81 -52.40 65.68
CA VAL A 168 -14.81 -51.50 66.28
C VAL A 168 -13.52 -51.48 65.43
N THR A 169 -12.99 -52.64 65.03
CA THR A 169 -11.80 -52.70 64.15
C THR A 169 -12.06 -52.08 62.78
N LYS A 170 -13.23 -52.33 62.16
CA LYS A 170 -13.65 -51.70 60.89
C LYS A 170 -13.84 -50.19 61.02
N ASN A 171 -14.20 -49.67 62.19
CA ASN A 171 -14.30 -48.23 62.44
C ASN A 171 -12.91 -47.60 62.60
N GLN A 172 -12.02 -48.23 63.37
CA GLN A 172 -10.64 -47.81 63.54
C GLN A 172 -9.89 -47.73 62.20
N GLN A 173 -10.00 -48.78 61.36
CA GLN A 173 -9.42 -48.81 60.02
C GLN A 173 -10.00 -47.71 59.14
N ARG A 174 -11.34 -47.55 59.09
CA ARG A 174 -11.99 -46.49 58.29
C ARG A 174 -11.52 -45.08 58.67
N ALA A 175 -11.39 -44.76 59.97
CA ALA A 175 -10.92 -43.45 60.41
C ALA A 175 -9.44 -43.20 60.01
N MET A 176 -8.55 -44.17 60.28
CA MET A 176 -7.13 -44.07 59.94
C MET A 176 -6.90 -43.98 58.42
N ASP A 177 -7.50 -44.88 57.65
CA ASP A 177 -7.34 -44.94 56.20
C ASP A 177 -8.09 -43.79 55.51
N GLY A 178 -9.19 -43.30 56.09
CA GLY A 178 -9.89 -42.09 55.66
C GLY A 178 -8.99 -40.86 55.76
N LEU A 179 -8.48 -40.56 56.95
CA LEU A 179 -7.58 -39.42 57.17
C LEU A 179 -6.31 -39.52 56.33
N ARG A 180 -5.67 -40.70 56.26
CA ARG A 180 -4.45 -40.90 55.47
C ARG A 180 -4.69 -40.69 53.97
N ARG A 181 -5.80 -41.19 53.41
CA ARG A 181 -6.14 -40.95 52.00
C ARG A 181 -6.47 -39.48 51.72
N ALA A 182 -7.20 -38.82 52.62
CA ALA A 182 -7.50 -37.39 52.49
C ALA A 182 -6.21 -36.53 52.50
N GLN A 183 -5.24 -36.85 53.36
CA GLN A 183 -3.95 -36.15 53.42
C GLN A 183 -3.11 -36.37 52.15
N ILE A 184 -3.10 -37.59 51.59
CA ILE A 184 -2.42 -37.87 50.32
C ILE A 184 -3.07 -37.10 49.17
N GLU A 185 -4.41 -37.12 49.08
CA GLU A 185 -5.17 -36.36 48.07
C GLU A 185 -4.91 -34.85 48.17
N GLN A 186 -4.89 -34.27 49.38
CA GLN A 186 -4.54 -32.86 49.58
C GLN A 186 -3.08 -32.58 49.16
N GLY A 187 -2.16 -33.51 49.42
CA GLY A 187 -0.77 -33.43 48.96
C GLY A 187 -0.65 -33.37 47.44
N ASN A 188 -1.42 -34.21 46.73
CA ASN A 188 -1.50 -34.23 45.27
C ASN A 188 -2.05 -32.92 44.72
N ARG A 189 -3.27 -32.50 45.14
CA ARG A 189 -3.89 -31.24 44.66
C ARG A 189 -3.05 -30.01 44.93
N ASN A 190 -2.27 -30.01 46.03
CA ASN A 190 -1.33 -28.94 46.33
C ASN A 190 -0.11 -28.94 45.38
N SER A 191 0.24 -30.08 44.80
CA SER A 191 1.20 -30.15 43.68
C SER A 191 0.58 -29.65 42.38
N ASP A 192 -0.63 -30.08 42.07
CA ASP A 192 -1.36 -29.72 40.85
C ASP A 192 -1.60 -28.20 40.79
N ALA A 193 -2.07 -27.60 41.88
CA ALA A 193 -2.28 -26.14 41.99
C ALA A 193 -0.97 -25.34 41.89
N ARG A 194 0.16 -25.86 42.40
CA ARG A 194 1.49 -25.24 42.19
C ARG A 194 1.93 -25.31 40.73
N GLN A 195 1.70 -26.43 40.06
CA GLN A 195 2.01 -26.60 38.64
C GLN A 195 1.14 -25.68 37.76
N ALA A 196 -0.17 -25.63 38.02
CA ALA A 196 -1.10 -24.70 37.37
C ALA A 196 -0.65 -23.24 37.55
N LYS A 197 -0.31 -22.83 38.78
CA LYS A 197 0.21 -21.47 39.01
C LYS A 197 1.51 -21.20 38.26
N SER A 198 2.46 -22.14 38.28
CA SER A 198 3.71 -21.96 37.53
C SER A 198 3.50 -21.89 36.01
N ALA A 199 2.46 -22.52 35.48
CA ALA A 199 2.08 -22.42 34.07
C ALA A 199 1.42 -21.07 33.75
N ALA A 200 0.52 -20.59 34.61
CA ALA A 200 -0.12 -19.28 34.46
C ALA A 200 0.89 -18.11 34.58
N ASP A 201 1.81 -18.18 35.55
CA ASP A 201 2.88 -17.19 35.70
C ASP A 201 3.79 -17.14 34.45
N ALA A 202 4.06 -18.29 33.82
CA ALA A 202 4.83 -18.37 32.57
C ALA A 202 4.04 -17.89 31.34
N ALA A 203 2.73 -18.16 31.27
CA ALA A 203 1.86 -17.68 30.20
C ALA A 203 1.71 -16.15 30.24
N ALA A 204 1.50 -15.57 31.43
CA ALA A 204 1.46 -14.13 31.63
C ALA A 204 2.79 -13.45 31.25
N ALA A 205 3.93 -14.06 31.61
CA ALA A 205 5.25 -13.57 31.19
C ALA A 205 5.43 -13.60 29.65
N ARG A 206 4.90 -14.63 28.97
CA ARG A 206 4.88 -14.69 27.51
C ARG A 206 3.97 -13.62 26.90
N ALA A 207 2.79 -13.37 27.47
CA ALA A 207 1.88 -12.32 26.98
C ALA A 207 2.54 -10.92 27.04
N GLU A 208 3.21 -10.58 28.14
CA GLU A 208 3.95 -9.32 28.26
C GLU A 208 5.17 -9.27 27.31
N GLN A 209 5.84 -10.40 27.06
CA GLN A 209 6.91 -10.47 26.04
C GLN A 209 6.36 -10.21 24.62
N MET A 210 5.23 -10.81 24.25
CA MET A 210 4.62 -10.57 22.92
C MET A 210 4.07 -9.14 22.81
N LYS A 211 3.62 -8.54 23.92
CA LYS A 211 3.22 -7.12 23.97
C LYS A 211 4.40 -6.21 23.65
N GLY A 212 5.54 -6.43 24.30
CA GLY A 212 6.78 -5.73 23.99
C GLY A 212 7.25 -5.97 22.54
N ALA A 213 7.04 -7.16 21.98
CA ALA A 213 7.33 -7.42 20.57
C ALA A 213 6.42 -6.60 19.63
N ALA A 214 5.12 -6.52 19.89
CA ALA A 214 4.17 -5.72 19.12
C ALA A 214 4.46 -4.22 19.22
N GLU A 215 4.73 -3.69 20.42
CA GLU A 215 5.12 -2.29 20.63
C GLU A 215 6.39 -1.93 19.84
N ASN A 216 7.40 -2.81 19.84
CA ASN A 216 8.62 -2.63 19.04
C ASN A 216 8.36 -2.72 17.52
N ALA A 217 7.50 -3.64 17.07
CA ALA A 217 7.13 -3.75 15.65
C ALA A 217 6.41 -2.49 15.16
N MET A 218 5.45 -1.96 15.93
CA MET A 218 4.73 -0.72 15.60
C MET A 218 5.67 0.49 15.55
N ALA A 219 6.63 0.58 16.48
CA ALA A 219 7.66 1.61 16.46
C ALA A 219 8.57 1.51 15.22
N ALA A 220 8.98 0.30 14.83
CA ALA A 220 9.79 0.05 13.64
C ALA A 220 9.04 0.38 12.34
N ALA A 221 7.77 0.00 12.23
CA ALA A 221 6.91 0.34 11.09
C ALA A 221 6.71 1.87 10.96
N THR A 222 6.46 2.55 12.08
CA THR A 222 6.33 4.02 12.13
C THR A 222 7.63 4.72 11.70
N ALA A 223 8.79 4.23 12.16
CA ALA A 223 10.08 4.78 11.77
C ALA A 223 10.36 4.60 10.26
N ALA A 224 10.03 3.44 9.69
CA ALA A 224 10.18 3.16 8.27
C ALA A 224 9.29 4.06 7.38
N LEU A 225 8.03 4.31 7.79
CA LEU A 225 7.10 5.18 7.07
C LEU A 225 7.57 6.65 7.05
N ASN A 226 8.15 7.12 8.15
CA ASN A 226 8.73 8.48 8.23
C ASN A 226 9.96 8.63 7.31
N ASP A 227 10.87 7.65 7.32
CA ASP A 227 12.05 7.60 6.44
C ASP A 227 11.64 7.51 4.95
N GLN A 228 10.63 6.70 4.62
CA GLN A 228 10.04 6.66 3.28
C GLN A 228 9.53 8.05 2.84
N THR A 229 8.81 8.75 3.72
CA THR A 229 8.22 10.06 3.41
C THR A 229 9.29 11.09 3.05
N VAL A 230 10.35 11.19 3.85
CA VAL A 230 11.48 12.12 3.60
C VAL A 230 12.16 11.81 2.26
N ARG A 231 12.51 10.53 2.02
CA ARG A 231 13.14 10.11 0.76
C ARG A 231 12.25 10.43 -0.45
N ARG A 232 10.94 10.20 -0.35
CA ARG A 232 9.99 10.52 -1.42
C ARG A 232 9.95 12.02 -1.75
N GLU A 233 10.04 12.88 -0.75
CA GLU A 233 10.09 14.35 -0.96
C GLU A 233 11.40 14.84 -1.59
N ASP A 234 12.55 14.26 -1.21
CA ASP A 234 13.85 14.61 -1.81
C ASP A 234 13.85 14.29 -3.31
N LEU A 235 13.39 13.09 -3.68
CA LEU A 235 13.42 12.60 -5.07
C LEU A 235 12.40 13.34 -5.97
N LEU A 236 11.28 13.79 -5.40
CA LEU A 236 10.35 14.71 -6.08
C LEU A 236 10.97 16.10 -6.31
N ARG A 237 11.79 16.60 -5.38
CA ARG A 237 12.53 17.87 -5.53
C ARG A 237 13.60 17.79 -6.62
N GLU A 238 14.37 16.69 -6.69
CA GLU A 238 15.35 16.46 -7.77
C GLU A 238 14.69 16.50 -9.16
N ARG A 239 13.61 15.75 -9.34
CA ARG A 239 12.83 15.71 -10.60
C ARG A 239 12.32 17.10 -11.01
N ALA A 240 11.85 17.91 -10.06
CA ALA A 240 11.35 19.25 -10.34
C ALA A 240 12.45 20.21 -10.81
N ALA A 241 13.63 20.18 -10.16
CA ALA A 241 14.78 21.00 -10.55
C ALA A 241 15.29 20.67 -11.96
N ALA A 242 15.35 19.39 -12.33
CA ALA A 242 15.75 18.93 -13.65
C ALA A 242 14.80 19.42 -14.77
N GLN A 243 13.49 19.33 -14.55
CA GLN A 243 12.49 19.80 -15.52
C GLN A 243 12.66 21.31 -15.80
N GLN A 244 12.89 22.11 -14.75
CA GLN A 244 13.11 23.55 -14.88
C GLN A 244 14.35 23.88 -15.73
N GLN A 245 15.43 23.11 -15.62
CA GLN A 245 16.64 23.28 -16.42
C GLN A 245 16.42 22.97 -17.91
N LEU A 246 15.63 21.94 -18.23
CA LEU A 246 15.30 21.58 -19.60
C LEU A 246 14.52 22.69 -20.31
N ASP A 247 13.48 23.22 -19.66
CA ASP A 247 12.58 24.19 -20.30
C ASP A 247 13.28 25.56 -20.45
N ALA A 248 14.15 25.94 -19.52
CA ALA A 248 15.02 27.11 -19.67
C ALA A 248 15.98 26.97 -20.86
N ALA A 249 16.54 25.77 -21.10
CA ALA A 249 17.44 25.53 -22.24
C ALA A 249 16.70 25.56 -23.58
N ARG A 250 15.49 25.01 -23.65
CA ARG A 250 14.61 25.07 -24.84
C ARG A 250 14.28 26.51 -25.22
N ALA A 251 13.83 27.31 -24.25
CA ALA A 251 13.50 28.73 -24.47
C ALA A 251 14.70 29.55 -24.96
N HIS A 252 15.93 29.17 -24.58
CA HIS A 252 17.14 29.83 -25.08
C HIS A 252 17.40 29.56 -26.58
N VAL A 253 17.22 28.31 -27.04
CA VAL A 253 17.35 27.96 -28.47
C VAL A 253 16.26 28.63 -29.31
N GLU A 254 15.01 28.62 -28.83
CA GLU A 254 13.90 29.32 -29.48
C GLU A 254 14.17 30.84 -29.59
N GLY A 255 14.74 31.45 -28.56
CA GLY A 255 15.18 32.85 -28.58
C GLY A 255 16.25 33.15 -29.64
N LEU A 256 17.22 32.25 -29.84
CA LEU A 256 18.26 32.39 -30.86
C LEU A 256 17.72 32.18 -32.29
N GLN A 257 16.79 31.24 -32.47
CA GLN A 257 16.10 31.00 -33.75
C GLN A 257 15.29 32.23 -34.17
N ASN A 258 14.47 32.78 -33.26
CA ASN A 258 13.70 34.01 -33.52
C ASN A 258 14.59 35.23 -33.85
N GLN A 259 15.78 35.35 -33.24
CA GLN A 259 16.74 36.40 -33.58
C GLN A 259 17.29 36.23 -35.00
N ARG A 260 17.62 34.99 -35.40
CA ARG A 260 18.06 34.69 -36.77
C ARG A 260 16.98 34.98 -37.80
N ASP A 261 15.74 34.57 -37.58
CA ASP A 261 14.65 34.79 -38.54
C ASP A 261 14.35 36.29 -38.69
N ALA A 262 14.43 37.06 -37.60
CA ALA A 262 14.35 38.53 -37.65
C ALA A 262 15.49 39.16 -38.46
N PHE A 263 16.72 38.63 -38.38
CA PHE A 263 17.85 39.07 -39.19
C PHE A 263 17.70 38.69 -40.68
N LEU A 264 17.30 37.45 -40.98
CA LEU A 264 17.06 37.00 -42.35
C LEU A 264 15.97 37.84 -43.02
N ALA A 265 14.86 38.09 -42.32
CA ALA A 265 13.80 38.97 -42.81
C ALA A 265 14.24 40.44 -42.95
N TRP A 266 15.20 40.93 -42.15
CA TRP A 266 15.82 42.26 -42.36
C TRP A 266 16.68 42.28 -43.62
N ASP A 267 17.49 41.24 -43.84
CA ASP A 267 18.39 41.17 -45.01
C ASP A 267 17.64 40.95 -46.34
N ASP A 268 16.59 40.12 -46.35
CA ASP A 268 15.72 39.94 -47.50
C ASP A 268 15.00 41.25 -47.87
N ARG A 269 14.53 42.03 -46.89
CA ARG A 269 13.96 43.38 -47.13
C ARG A 269 15.00 44.31 -47.75
N ARG A 270 16.21 44.35 -47.19
CA ARG A 270 17.30 45.21 -47.69
C ARG A 270 17.75 44.81 -49.10
N ARG A 271 17.84 43.50 -49.41
CA ARG A 271 18.07 43.00 -50.79
C ARG A 271 16.89 43.29 -51.73
N ALA A 272 15.65 43.23 -51.26
CA ALA A 272 14.48 43.61 -52.06
C ALA A 272 14.44 45.11 -52.35
N GLU A 273 14.85 45.96 -51.42
CA GLU A 273 15.00 47.41 -51.60
C GLU A 273 16.12 47.74 -52.59
N GLU A 274 17.31 47.14 -52.45
CA GLU A 274 18.42 47.25 -53.42
C GLU A 274 17.97 46.80 -54.83
N ALA A 275 17.28 45.66 -54.94
CA ALA A 275 16.73 45.16 -56.19
C ALA A 275 15.63 46.06 -56.77
N ALA A 276 14.77 46.65 -55.94
CA ALA A 276 13.73 47.59 -56.35
C ALA A 276 14.34 48.92 -56.84
N LEU A 277 15.41 49.41 -56.21
CA LEU A 277 16.16 50.59 -56.67
C LEU A 277 16.83 50.32 -58.02
N LEU A 278 17.47 49.15 -58.20
CA LEU A 278 18.05 48.73 -59.48
C LEU A 278 16.98 48.53 -60.56
N ALA A 279 15.81 47.97 -60.21
CA ALA A 279 14.67 47.82 -61.11
C ALA A 279 14.04 49.17 -61.48
N ALA A 280 13.94 50.11 -60.54
CA ALA A 280 13.48 51.48 -60.78
C ALA A 280 14.46 52.25 -61.67
N ALA A 281 15.77 52.11 -61.47
CA ALA A 281 16.79 52.69 -62.35
C ALA A 281 16.72 52.10 -63.76
N ARG A 282 16.58 50.77 -63.90
CA ARG A 282 16.35 50.10 -65.19
C ARG A 282 15.04 50.54 -65.85
N ALA A 283 13.97 50.70 -65.08
CA ALA A 283 12.68 51.18 -65.59
C ALA A 283 12.71 52.66 -65.99
N ALA A 284 13.47 53.50 -65.30
CA ALA A 284 13.70 54.90 -65.67
C ALA A 284 14.54 54.99 -66.96
N ALA A 285 15.62 54.20 -67.07
CA ALA A 285 16.41 54.09 -68.30
C ALA A 285 15.57 53.54 -69.47
N ALA A 286 14.76 52.51 -69.22
CA ALA A 286 13.85 51.94 -70.21
C ALA A 286 12.72 52.91 -70.59
N ARG A 287 12.25 53.78 -69.68
CA ARG A 287 11.32 54.87 -70.00
C ARG A 287 11.99 55.95 -70.83
N ALA A 288 13.18 56.41 -70.47
CA ALA A 288 13.93 57.38 -71.27
C ALA A 288 14.23 56.85 -72.69
N ALA A 289 14.63 55.58 -72.80
CA ALA A 289 14.82 54.90 -74.07
C ALA A 289 13.49 54.67 -74.82
N ALA A 290 12.38 54.39 -74.13
CA ALA A 290 11.06 54.24 -74.73
C ALA A 290 10.46 55.57 -75.19
N ASP A 291 10.73 56.67 -74.48
CA ASP A 291 10.36 58.05 -74.84
C ASP A 291 11.19 58.53 -76.03
N GLN A 292 12.49 58.24 -76.06
CA GLN A 292 13.33 58.43 -77.25
C GLN A 292 12.78 57.59 -78.42
N ALA A 293 12.61 56.27 -78.23
CA ALA A 293 12.04 55.38 -79.23
C ALA A 293 10.57 55.69 -79.55
N ALA A 294 9.87 56.54 -78.79
CA ALA A 294 8.52 57.03 -79.07
C ALA A 294 8.54 58.41 -79.75
N ARG A 295 9.64 59.16 -79.68
CA ARG A 295 9.92 60.29 -80.59
C ARG A 295 10.35 59.76 -81.96
N GLU A 296 11.24 58.77 -81.98
CA GLU A 296 11.63 58.04 -83.19
C GLU A 296 10.43 57.31 -83.80
N ARG A 297 9.61 56.62 -82.99
CA ARG A 297 8.32 56.09 -83.48
C ARG A 297 7.22 57.14 -83.62
N ALA A 298 7.35 58.39 -83.18
CA ALA A 298 6.42 59.44 -83.61
C ALA A 298 6.75 59.87 -85.06
N ALA A 299 8.04 59.89 -85.42
CA ALA A 299 8.45 60.02 -86.81
C ALA A 299 8.02 58.79 -87.65
N GLN A 300 8.24 57.56 -87.16
CA GLN A 300 7.87 56.33 -87.89
C GLN A 300 6.38 55.93 -87.80
N LEU A 301 5.58 56.50 -86.88
CA LEU A 301 4.10 56.29 -86.85
C LEU A 301 3.33 57.33 -87.65
N GLY A 302 4.02 58.11 -88.50
CA GLY A 302 3.49 58.38 -89.83
C GLY A 302 3.17 57.10 -90.62
N GLU A 303 3.72 55.93 -90.23
CA GLU A 303 3.74 54.69 -91.04
C GLU A 303 3.28 53.37 -90.31
N GLY A 304 2.46 53.40 -89.23
CA GLY A 304 1.41 52.35 -88.95
C GLY A 304 1.51 51.18 -87.88
N ARG A 305 0.34 50.81 -87.30
CA ARG A 305 -0.25 49.55 -86.65
C ARG A 305 0.52 48.53 -85.68
N ARG A 306 -0.16 47.76 -84.76
CA ARG A 306 0.38 46.88 -83.62
C ARG A 306 -0.56 45.75 -82.98
N PRO A 307 -0.12 44.81 -82.05
CA PRO A 307 -0.79 43.51 -81.62
C PRO A 307 -1.07 43.17 -80.07
N HIS A 308 -1.10 41.87 -79.62
CA HIS A 308 -1.77 41.17 -78.42
C HIS A 308 -0.99 39.88 -77.88
N THR A 309 -1.21 39.03 -76.81
CA THR A 309 -2.04 38.78 -75.53
C THR A 309 -1.21 37.93 -74.45
N ASP A 310 -1.54 36.94 -73.55
CA ASP A 310 -2.67 36.03 -73.11
C ASP A 310 -2.48 35.28 -71.69
N VAL A 311 -3.32 34.29 -71.21
CA VAL A 311 -3.47 33.86 -69.73
C VAL A 311 -3.86 32.34 -69.32
N GLN A 312 -3.59 31.78 -68.06
CA GLN A 312 -4.23 30.64 -67.19
C GLN A 312 -3.39 29.38 -66.62
N ASN A 313 -3.73 28.40 -65.67
CA ASN A 313 -4.56 28.20 -64.39
C ASN A 313 -4.58 26.71 -63.70
N SER A 314 -4.79 26.49 -62.33
CA SER A 314 -5.43 25.32 -61.50
C SER A 314 -4.71 24.04 -60.78
N THR A 315 -5.33 23.28 -59.76
CA THR A 315 -4.71 22.36 -58.65
C THR A 315 -5.52 21.05 -58.03
N PRO A 316 -5.24 20.26 -56.87
CA PRO A 316 -5.58 18.76 -56.57
C PRO A 316 -6.19 18.18 -55.15
N SER A 317 -6.13 16.84 -54.74
CA SER A 317 -6.75 16.11 -53.50
C SER A 317 -6.37 14.55 -53.20
N ARG A 318 -6.69 13.64 -52.17
CA ARG A 318 -7.15 13.58 -50.68
C ARG A 318 -7.58 12.17 -49.93
N ARG A 319 -6.83 11.54 -48.93
CA ARG A 319 -7.13 10.71 -47.60
C ARG A 319 -7.76 9.20 -47.39
N GLY A 320 -7.45 8.39 -46.30
CA GLY A 320 -8.19 7.13 -45.73
C GLY A 320 -7.54 6.09 -44.64
N THR A 321 -8.26 5.24 -43.78
CA THR A 321 -7.75 4.37 -42.57
C THR A 321 -8.55 3.08 -41.96
N PRO A 322 -8.03 2.15 -41.01
CA PRO A 322 -8.62 0.80 -40.49
C PRO A 322 -8.44 0.22 -38.96
N ARG A 323 -9.04 -0.96 -38.48
CA ARG A 323 -8.85 -1.82 -37.17
C ARG A 323 -9.70 -3.20 -37.07
N PRO A 324 -10.02 -4.09 -36.00
CA PRO A 324 -9.54 -4.63 -34.63
C PRO A 324 -9.88 -6.17 -34.14
N THR A 325 -9.68 -6.63 -32.83
CA THR A 325 -10.36 -7.69 -31.88
C THR A 325 -9.94 -9.22 -31.52
N ARG A 326 -10.33 -9.81 -30.30
CA ARG A 326 -10.12 -11.21 -29.60
C ARG A 326 -11.25 -11.54 -28.50
N PRO A 327 -11.35 -12.51 -27.46
CA PRO A 327 -10.66 -13.74 -26.85
C PRO A 327 -11.55 -14.98 -26.31
N SER A 328 -11.08 -15.95 -25.42
CA SER A 328 -11.85 -17.10 -24.74
C SER A 328 -11.15 -17.93 -23.56
N VAL A 329 -11.87 -18.76 -22.72
CA VAL A 329 -11.45 -19.47 -21.41
C VAL A 329 -12.20 -20.83 -21.04
N THR A 330 -11.73 -21.67 -20.05
CA THR A 330 -12.44 -22.82 -19.33
C THR A 330 -11.89 -23.14 -17.87
N GLY A 331 -12.58 -23.91 -16.98
CA GLY A 331 -12.24 -24.12 -15.53
C GLY A 331 -12.69 -25.45 -14.80
N THR A 332 -12.84 -25.50 -13.46
CA THR A 332 -13.00 -26.72 -12.59
C THR A 332 -13.90 -26.52 -11.34
N ALA A 333 -14.76 -27.47 -10.94
CA ALA A 333 -15.92 -27.21 -10.06
C ALA A 333 -15.69 -26.82 -8.56
N ALA A 334 -14.77 -27.45 -7.82
CA ALA A 334 -14.50 -27.06 -6.43
C ALA A 334 -13.80 -25.69 -6.37
N VAL A 335 -12.84 -25.50 -7.28
CA VAL A 335 -12.23 -24.23 -7.66
C VAL A 335 -13.29 -23.17 -7.99
N GLU A 336 -14.28 -23.47 -8.84
CA GLU A 336 -15.37 -22.53 -9.15
C GLU A 336 -16.15 -22.13 -7.89
N THR A 337 -16.34 -23.02 -6.90
CA THR A 337 -17.03 -22.67 -5.64
C THR A 337 -16.24 -21.66 -4.81
N VAL A 338 -14.91 -21.80 -4.75
CA VAL A 338 -14.01 -20.84 -4.07
C VAL A 338 -13.96 -19.52 -4.84
N VAL A 339 -13.83 -19.59 -6.16
CA VAL A 339 -13.78 -18.41 -7.04
C VAL A 339 -15.09 -17.64 -7.04
N ASP A 340 -16.26 -18.30 -7.17
CA ASP A 340 -17.56 -17.64 -7.13
C ASP A 340 -17.80 -16.95 -5.79
N ARG A 341 -17.32 -17.51 -4.67
CA ARG A 341 -17.35 -16.83 -3.37
C ARG A 341 -16.47 -15.59 -3.38
N ALA A 342 -15.20 -15.67 -3.79
CA ALA A 342 -14.33 -14.49 -3.87
C ALA A 342 -14.90 -13.41 -4.81
N MET A 343 -15.43 -13.82 -5.97
CA MET A 343 -16.03 -12.96 -6.99
C MET A 343 -17.38 -12.35 -6.56
N SER A 344 -18.13 -13.03 -5.68
CA SER A 344 -19.36 -12.47 -5.09
C SER A 344 -19.13 -11.22 -4.23
N GLN A 345 -17.88 -11.01 -3.78
CA GLN A 345 -17.48 -9.87 -2.96
C GLN A 345 -16.89 -8.70 -3.77
N LEU A 346 -16.88 -8.76 -5.11
CA LEU A 346 -16.39 -7.66 -5.95
C LEU A 346 -17.08 -6.33 -5.62
N GLY A 347 -16.28 -5.30 -5.37
CA GLY A 347 -16.75 -3.97 -4.96
C GLY A 347 -16.94 -3.79 -3.44
N VAL A 348 -16.81 -4.84 -2.62
CA VAL A 348 -16.68 -4.70 -1.16
C VAL A 348 -15.41 -3.93 -0.84
N VAL A 349 -15.48 -3.00 0.12
CA VAL A 349 -14.35 -2.14 0.49
C VAL A 349 -13.22 -2.93 1.15
N TYR A 350 -11.99 -2.47 0.96
CA TYR A 350 -10.88 -2.94 1.78
C TYR A 350 -11.08 -2.52 3.24
N ALA A 351 -10.85 -3.45 4.17
CA ALA A 351 -10.76 -3.20 5.60
C ALA A 351 -9.63 -4.05 6.19
N TRP A 352 -8.62 -3.42 6.78
CA TRP A 352 -7.45 -4.07 7.38
C TRP A 352 -7.84 -4.98 8.55
N GLY A 353 -7.42 -6.24 8.56
CA GLY A 353 -7.89 -7.25 9.53
C GLY A 353 -9.35 -7.66 9.33
N GLY A 354 -9.96 -7.30 8.19
CA GLY A 354 -11.34 -7.58 7.85
C GLY A 354 -11.52 -8.89 7.09
N GLY A 355 -12.63 -9.59 7.37
CA GLY A 355 -13.04 -10.82 6.71
C GLY A 355 -12.89 -12.06 7.60
N ASN A 356 -13.90 -12.93 7.59
CA ASN A 356 -13.84 -14.24 8.22
C ASN A 356 -14.57 -15.29 7.35
N ALA A 357 -14.81 -16.49 7.89
CA ALA A 357 -15.51 -17.56 7.18
C ALA A 357 -16.96 -17.20 6.75
N ASP A 358 -17.62 -16.32 7.50
CA ASP A 358 -19.03 -15.94 7.31
C ASP A 358 -19.20 -14.76 6.34
N GLY A 359 -18.25 -13.82 6.31
CA GLY A 359 -18.32 -12.63 5.46
C GLY A 359 -17.31 -11.54 5.78
N PRO A 360 -17.49 -10.31 5.25
CA PRO A 360 -16.69 -9.16 5.62
C PRO A 360 -16.94 -8.77 7.08
N THR A 361 -15.88 -8.37 7.79
CA THR A 361 -15.94 -7.96 9.22
C THR A 361 -15.45 -6.53 9.40
N LEU A 362 -15.65 -5.96 10.58
CA LEU A 362 -15.08 -4.66 10.94
C LEU A 362 -13.54 -4.76 10.96
N GLY A 363 -12.86 -3.82 10.31
CA GLY A 363 -11.39 -3.75 10.34
C GLY A 363 -10.83 -3.48 11.75
N ILE A 364 -9.58 -3.85 11.96
CA ILE A 364 -8.80 -3.56 13.17
C ILE A 364 -7.94 -2.29 12.98
N ARG A 365 -7.35 -1.79 14.07
CA ARG A 365 -6.40 -0.68 14.00
C ARG A 365 -4.97 -1.15 13.75
N ASP A 366 -4.29 -0.55 12.78
CA ASP A 366 -2.84 -0.74 12.54
C ASP A 366 -1.99 0.38 13.17
N GLY A 367 -2.60 1.51 13.53
CA GLY A 367 -1.89 2.72 13.98
C GLY A 367 -1.07 3.40 12.88
N GLY A 368 -1.30 3.05 11.62
CA GLY A 368 -0.53 3.45 10.45
C GLY A 368 -1.42 3.91 9.30
N VAL A 369 -1.31 3.24 8.15
CA VAL A 369 -1.96 3.68 6.89
C VAL A 369 -3.40 3.15 6.79
N ALA A 370 -3.70 2.01 7.41
CA ALA A 370 -5.09 1.57 7.50
C ALA A 370 -5.90 2.51 8.42
N ASP A 371 -5.31 2.95 9.54
CA ASP A 371 -5.89 3.96 10.42
C ASP A 371 -6.06 5.32 9.72
N SER A 372 -5.10 5.77 8.91
CA SER A 372 -5.23 7.04 8.17
C SER A 372 -6.27 7.00 7.05
N HIS A 373 -6.52 5.82 6.48
CA HIS A 373 -7.63 5.55 5.57
C HIS A 373 -8.96 5.25 6.29
N GLY A 374 -8.96 5.13 7.62
CA GLY A 374 -10.14 4.85 8.45
C GLY A 374 -10.66 3.42 8.35
N ASP A 375 -9.81 2.44 8.01
CA ASP A 375 -10.20 1.05 7.75
C ASP A 375 -10.81 0.36 8.98
N PHE A 376 -10.37 0.71 10.20
CA PHE A 376 -10.97 0.25 11.47
C PHE A 376 -12.45 0.66 11.64
N GLY A 377 -12.96 1.58 10.81
CA GLY A 377 -14.35 2.01 10.78
C GLY A 377 -15.18 1.38 9.65
N LYS A 378 -14.60 0.46 8.87
CA LYS A 378 -15.22 -0.15 7.69
C LYS A 378 -15.49 -1.62 7.93
N VAL A 379 -16.60 -2.12 7.38
CA VAL A 379 -16.87 -3.55 7.25
C VAL A 379 -16.44 -3.98 5.85
N GLY A 380 -15.48 -4.90 5.76
CA GLY A 380 -14.82 -5.24 4.50
C GLY A 380 -13.88 -6.44 4.60
N PHE A 381 -12.92 -6.50 3.67
CA PHE A 381 -11.90 -7.56 3.57
C PHE A 381 -10.48 -6.99 3.50
N ASP A 382 -9.52 -7.68 4.11
CA ASP A 382 -8.12 -7.65 3.66
C ASP A 382 -7.82 -8.85 2.75
N CYS A 383 -6.61 -8.88 2.18
CA CYS A 383 -6.20 -9.91 1.23
C CYS A 383 -6.31 -11.34 1.79
N SER A 384 -5.95 -11.56 3.06
CA SER A 384 -5.98 -12.85 3.72
C SER A 384 -7.36 -13.22 4.24
N GLY A 385 -8.14 -12.24 4.74
CA GLY A 385 -9.53 -12.42 5.13
C GLY A 385 -10.45 -12.80 3.97
N LEU A 386 -10.18 -12.28 2.76
CA LEU A 386 -10.88 -12.70 1.54
C LEU A 386 -10.62 -14.18 1.22
N MET A 387 -9.40 -14.68 1.45
CA MET A 387 -9.09 -16.10 1.26
C MET A 387 -9.79 -16.98 2.30
N ILE A 388 -9.85 -16.57 3.58
CA ILE A 388 -10.64 -17.28 4.61
C ILE A 388 -12.09 -17.42 4.13
N TYR A 389 -12.72 -16.32 3.70
CA TYR A 389 -14.10 -16.32 3.22
C TYR A 389 -14.29 -17.25 2.01
N ALA A 390 -13.37 -17.21 1.03
CA ALA A 390 -13.45 -18.03 -0.17
C ALA A 390 -13.35 -19.53 0.16
N PHE A 391 -12.29 -19.94 0.87
CA PHE A 391 -11.99 -21.35 1.18
C PHE A 391 -12.90 -21.96 2.26
N ALA A 392 -13.48 -21.15 3.16
CA ALA A 392 -14.54 -21.60 4.05
C ALA A 392 -15.77 -22.18 3.30
N GLY A 393 -15.98 -21.76 2.04
CA GLY A 393 -17.03 -22.31 1.18
C GLY A 393 -16.91 -23.80 0.84
N ILE A 394 -15.70 -24.35 0.95
CA ILE A 394 -15.42 -25.78 0.79
C ILE A 394 -15.01 -26.44 2.14
N GLY A 395 -15.24 -25.75 3.26
CA GLY A 395 -14.91 -26.24 4.60
C GLY A 395 -13.44 -26.14 5.00
N VAL A 396 -12.60 -25.48 4.21
CA VAL A 396 -11.17 -25.28 4.51
C VAL A 396 -10.99 -24.04 5.39
N ALA A 397 -10.57 -24.25 6.64
CA ALA A 397 -10.23 -23.17 7.56
C ALA A 397 -8.81 -22.65 7.31
N LEU A 398 -8.64 -21.32 7.30
CA LEU A 398 -7.36 -20.64 7.09
C LEU A 398 -7.07 -19.64 8.22
N PRO A 399 -5.79 -19.45 8.58
CA PRO A 399 -5.39 -18.41 9.54
C PRO A 399 -5.48 -17.01 8.92
N HIS A 400 -5.73 -15.99 9.74
CA HIS A 400 -5.83 -14.58 9.32
C HIS A 400 -4.47 -13.90 9.20
N TYR A 401 -3.58 -14.49 8.40
CA TYR A 401 -2.22 -14.01 8.18
C TYR A 401 -1.66 -14.63 6.89
N SER A 402 -1.21 -13.80 5.94
CA SER A 402 -0.87 -14.26 4.58
C SER A 402 0.32 -15.25 4.58
N GLY A 403 1.36 -14.96 5.36
CA GLY A 403 2.52 -15.84 5.51
C GLY A 403 2.23 -17.19 6.20
N TYR A 404 1.09 -17.35 6.88
CA TYR A 404 0.65 -18.63 7.43
C TYR A 404 -0.20 -19.39 6.40
N GLN A 405 -1.04 -18.70 5.62
CA GLN A 405 -1.74 -19.28 4.48
C GLN A 405 -0.76 -19.84 3.43
N TYR A 406 0.42 -19.22 3.26
CA TYR A 406 1.52 -19.73 2.43
C TYR A 406 2.12 -21.08 2.89
N ASN A 407 1.70 -21.59 4.06
CA ASN A 407 2.10 -22.88 4.62
C ASN A 407 0.90 -23.83 4.86
N ALA A 408 -0.32 -23.46 4.44
CA ALA A 408 -1.56 -24.17 4.79
C ALA A 408 -1.96 -25.31 3.84
N GLY A 409 -1.26 -25.49 2.70
CA GLY A 409 -1.64 -26.43 1.65
C GLY A 409 -0.48 -26.93 0.79
N THR A 410 -0.82 -27.60 -0.32
CA THR A 410 0.17 -28.15 -1.27
C THR A 410 0.88 -27.02 -2.00
N ARG A 411 2.22 -26.98 -1.96
CA ARG A 411 3.00 -26.02 -2.76
C ARG A 411 3.17 -26.52 -4.19
N VAL A 412 2.64 -25.75 -5.13
CA VAL A 412 2.78 -25.95 -6.58
C VAL A 412 3.79 -24.92 -7.11
N PRO A 413 4.73 -25.25 -8.00
CA PRO A 413 5.62 -24.26 -8.62
C PRO A 413 4.80 -23.12 -9.21
N VAL A 414 5.21 -21.86 -9.03
CA VAL A 414 4.35 -20.73 -9.42
C VAL A 414 4.10 -20.66 -10.93
N ASP A 415 4.96 -21.25 -11.76
CA ASP A 415 4.76 -21.37 -13.22
C ASP A 415 3.77 -22.48 -13.61
N GLU A 416 3.45 -23.40 -12.68
CA GLU A 416 2.44 -24.47 -12.79
C GLU A 416 1.10 -24.05 -12.13
N ARG A 417 0.90 -22.76 -11.88
CA ARG A 417 -0.31 -22.20 -11.24
C ARG A 417 -1.57 -22.44 -12.09
N GLU A 418 -2.61 -22.96 -11.44
CA GLU A 418 -3.93 -23.21 -12.05
C GLU A 418 -5.02 -22.41 -11.34
N ARG A 419 -6.17 -22.22 -12.01
CA ARG A 419 -7.32 -21.49 -11.45
C ARG A 419 -7.69 -22.08 -10.09
N GLY A 420 -7.88 -21.22 -9.08
CA GLY A 420 -8.13 -21.61 -7.70
C GLY A 420 -6.90 -21.71 -6.80
N ASP A 421 -5.68 -21.67 -7.34
CA ASP A 421 -4.47 -21.57 -6.53
C ASP A 421 -4.35 -20.19 -5.86
N MET A 422 -3.87 -20.16 -4.62
CA MET A 422 -3.47 -18.92 -3.95
C MET A 422 -2.07 -18.50 -4.39
N LEU A 423 -1.94 -17.28 -4.90
CA LEU A 423 -0.68 -16.62 -5.22
C LEU A 423 -0.27 -15.72 -4.05
N PHE A 424 1.03 -15.61 -3.80
CA PHE A 424 1.59 -14.89 -2.66
C PHE A 424 2.72 -13.96 -3.08
N TRP A 425 2.91 -12.87 -2.32
CA TRP A 425 3.98 -11.90 -2.55
C TRP A 425 4.83 -11.67 -1.30
N GLY A 426 6.08 -11.29 -1.54
CA GLY A 426 7.02 -10.87 -0.49
C GLY A 426 7.62 -12.01 0.33
N PRO A 427 8.62 -11.72 1.19
CA PRO A 427 9.33 -12.73 1.97
C PRO A 427 8.38 -13.67 2.72
N ASN A 428 8.48 -14.99 2.47
CA ASN A 428 7.60 -16.02 3.04
C ASN A 428 6.09 -15.88 2.70
N GLY A 429 5.75 -15.16 1.62
CA GLY A 429 4.37 -14.94 1.19
C GLY A 429 3.59 -13.98 2.10
N SER A 430 4.28 -13.01 2.70
CA SER A 430 3.77 -12.18 3.79
C SER A 430 3.29 -10.78 3.36
N GLN A 431 3.56 -10.30 2.15
CA GLN A 431 3.12 -8.95 1.74
C GLN A 431 1.68 -8.94 1.22
N HIS A 432 1.24 -10.02 0.58
CA HIS A 432 -0.08 -10.12 -0.05
C HIS A 432 -0.43 -11.57 -0.40
N VAL A 433 -1.73 -11.86 -0.50
CA VAL A 433 -2.28 -13.11 -1.08
C VAL A 433 -3.48 -12.80 -1.98
N ALA A 434 -3.59 -13.51 -3.11
CA ALA A 434 -4.70 -13.37 -4.06
C ALA A 434 -5.07 -14.72 -4.69
N LEU A 435 -6.32 -14.88 -5.12
CA LEU A 435 -6.81 -16.12 -5.74
C LEU A 435 -6.64 -16.05 -7.26
N TYR A 436 -5.91 -17.00 -7.85
CA TYR A 436 -5.68 -17.05 -9.30
C TYR A 436 -6.95 -17.45 -10.06
N LEU A 437 -7.28 -16.72 -11.11
CA LEU A 437 -8.48 -16.95 -11.93
C LEU A 437 -8.16 -17.68 -13.25
N GLY A 438 -6.88 -17.88 -13.57
CA GLY A 438 -6.44 -18.25 -14.93
C GLY A 438 -6.14 -17.03 -15.81
N ASP A 439 -5.64 -17.28 -17.02
CA ASP A 439 -5.32 -16.26 -18.05
C ASP A 439 -4.46 -15.07 -17.59
N GLY A 440 -3.62 -15.25 -16.57
CA GLY A 440 -2.83 -14.16 -15.98
C GLY A 440 -3.66 -13.13 -15.20
N THR A 441 -4.83 -13.53 -14.67
CA THR A 441 -5.71 -12.69 -13.83
C THR A 441 -5.97 -13.31 -12.46
N MET A 442 -6.29 -12.47 -11.48
CA MET A 442 -6.55 -12.86 -10.08
C MET A 442 -7.63 -11.98 -9.45
N VAL A 443 -8.30 -12.47 -8.40
CA VAL A 443 -9.17 -11.67 -7.54
C VAL A 443 -8.49 -11.40 -6.19
N GLU A 444 -8.51 -10.15 -5.78
CA GLU A 444 -7.77 -9.64 -4.61
C GLU A 444 -8.59 -8.60 -3.83
N ALA A 445 -8.32 -8.47 -2.53
CA ALA A 445 -8.58 -7.26 -1.75
C ALA A 445 -7.23 -6.52 -1.62
N PRO A 446 -6.93 -5.52 -2.46
CA PRO A 446 -5.55 -5.11 -2.73
C PRO A 446 -4.90 -4.33 -1.59
N GLN A 447 -5.53 -3.23 -1.14
CA GLN A 447 -4.98 -2.29 -0.16
C GLN A 447 -6.04 -1.29 0.35
N SER A 448 -5.73 -0.59 1.44
CA SER A 448 -6.53 0.50 2.03
C SER A 448 -6.97 1.56 1.01
N GLY A 449 -8.25 1.93 1.04
CA GLY A 449 -8.85 2.90 0.12
C GLY A 449 -9.30 2.36 -1.24
N ASP A 450 -9.15 1.05 -1.47
CA ASP A 450 -9.55 0.34 -2.70
C ASP A 450 -10.71 -0.64 -2.40
N VAL A 451 -11.09 -1.47 -3.38
CA VAL A 451 -12.14 -2.50 -3.26
C VAL A 451 -11.66 -3.87 -3.73
N VAL A 452 -12.36 -4.93 -3.32
CA VAL A 452 -12.20 -6.27 -3.88
C VAL A 452 -12.43 -6.22 -5.39
N LYS A 453 -11.45 -6.67 -6.18
CA LYS A 453 -11.45 -6.51 -7.65
C LYS A 453 -10.70 -7.63 -8.38
N VAL A 454 -10.93 -7.72 -9.68
CA VAL A 454 -10.11 -8.51 -10.59
C VAL A 454 -8.95 -7.65 -11.11
N SER A 455 -7.73 -8.18 -11.03
CA SER A 455 -6.50 -7.56 -11.53
C SER A 455 -5.71 -8.53 -12.40
N PRO A 456 -4.80 -8.03 -13.27
CA PRO A 456 -3.71 -8.85 -13.81
C PRO A 456 -2.80 -9.35 -12.68
N VAL A 457 -2.21 -10.53 -12.85
CA VAL A 457 -1.21 -11.07 -11.93
C VAL A 457 0.04 -10.17 -11.91
N ARG A 458 0.53 -9.88 -10.71
CA ARG A 458 1.79 -9.14 -10.50
C ARG A 458 2.94 -10.14 -10.44
N GLU A 459 3.67 -10.31 -11.54
CA GLU A 459 4.85 -11.20 -11.56
C GLU A 459 6.01 -10.67 -10.69
N SER A 460 6.07 -9.35 -10.45
CA SER A 460 7.08 -8.74 -9.57
C SER A 460 6.81 -9.09 -8.11
N GLY A 461 7.83 -9.61 -7.41
CA GLY A 461 7.75 -9.97 -5.98
C GLY A 461 6.90 -11.20 -5.65
N ILE A 462 6.42 -11.93 -6.67
CA ILE A 462 5.64 -13.16 -6.47
C ILE A 462 6.52 -14.27 -5.89
N MET A 463 5.95 -15.10 -5.03
CA MET A 463 6.64 -16.25 -4.44
C MET A 463 6.86 -17.37 -5.46
N PRO A 464 7.95 -18.17 -5.34
CA PRO A 464 8.27 -19.25 -6.28
C PRO A 464 7.30 -20.44 -6.25
N PHE A 465 6.35 -20.45 -5.30
CA PHE A 465 5.27 -21.43 -5.23
C PHE A 465 3.92 -20.72 -5.07
N ALA A 466 2.90 -21.27 -5.69
CA ALA A 466 1.50 -21.06 -5.30
C ALA A 466 1.10 -22.11 -4.24
N VAL A 467 -0.06 -21.92 -3.59
CA VAL A 467 -0.64 -22.92 -2.67
C VAL A 467 -1.98 -23.41 -3.18
N ARG A 468 -2.08 -24.72 -3.39
CA ARG A 468 -3.30 -25.44 -3.74
C ARG A 468 -3.98 -26.01 -2.50
N LEU A 469 -5.31 -25.86 -2.45
CA LEU A 469 -6.19 -26.33 -1.37
C LEU A 469 -7.43 -27.09 -1.89
N ALA A 470 -7.63 -27.11 -3.20
CA ALA A 470 -8.69 -27.84 -3.89
C ALA A 470 -8.13 -28.37 -5.22
N ASP A 471 -8.49 -29.61 -5.54
CA ASP A 471 -8.23 -30.30 -6.81
C ASP A 471 -9.57 -30.57 -7.54
#